data_AF-A0A8T5F736-F1
#
_entry.id   AF-A0A8T5F736-F1
#
_cell.length_a   1.000
_cell.length_b   1.000
_cell.length_c   1.000
_cell.angle_alpha   90.00
_cell.angle_beta   90.00
_cell.angle_gamma   90.00
#
_symmetry.space_group_name_H-M   'P 1'
#
loop_
_entity.id
_entity.type
_entity.pdbx_description
1 polymer ?
#
loop_
_entity_poly.entity_id
_entity_poly.type
_entity_poly.pdbx_seq_one_letter_code
_entity_poly.pdbx_strand_id
1 'polypeptide(L)'
;IAEHSFSQNKIPQTLEGKILQDADRLDALGAIGIARVFATSGSLNRSFYNIDDPFCNKRNPDDDIWAVDHFFNKLLKLESLMNTTSGKIEAKRRTMILKEFLKQLKQEIQ
;
A
#
# COMPACT_ATOMS: atom_id res chain seq x y z
N ILE A 1 -3.98 21.28 -4.29
CA ILE A 1 -4.34 20.18 -3.35
C ILE A 1 -5.29 19.14 -4.00
N ALA A 2 -6.03 19.47 -5.07
CA ALA A 2 -7.06 18.60 -5.65
C ALA A 2 -6.60 17.30 -6.37
N GLU A 3 -5.29 17.04 -6.56
CA GLU A 3 -4.82 15.98 -7.49
C GLU A 3 -3.92 14.89 -6.87
N HIS A 4 -3.74 14.87 -5.54
CA HIS A 4 -2.79 13.93 -4.92
C HIS A 4 -3.41 12.63 -4.44
N SER A 5 -4.75 12.56 -4.31
CA SER A 5 -5.41 11.34 -3.86
C SER A 5 -5.25 10.21 -4.89
N PHE A 6 -4.76 9.06 -4.43
CA PHE A 6 -4.73 7.80 -5.17
C PHE A 6 -6.08 7.45 -5.83
N SER A 7 -7.21 7.87 -5.24
CA SER A 7 -8.54 7.58 -5.77
C SER A 7 -8.87 8.27 -7.10
N GLN A 8 -8.13 9.32 -7.49
CA GLN A 8 -8.42 10.03 -8.75
C GLN A 8 -7.61 9.53 -9.95
N ASN A 9 -6.62 8.65 -9.73
CA ASN A 9 -5.77 8.05 -10.77
C ASN A 9 -5.23 9.04 -11.84
N LYS A 10 -5.13 10.33 -11.49
CA LYS A 10 -4.65 11.39 -12.39
C LYS A 10 -3.14 11.48 -12.31
N ILE A 11 -2.50 11.49 -13.47
CA ILE A 11 -1.07 11.76 -13.60
C ILE A 11 -0.91 13.29 -13.63
N PRO A 12 -0.21 13.91 -12.66
CA PRO A 12 0.00 15.35 -12.66
C PRO A 12 0.81 15.78 -13.88
N GLN A 13 0.45 16.90 -14.50
CA GLN A 13 1.15 17.40 -15.68
C GLN A 13 2.44 18.14 -15.32
N THR A 14 2.46 18.82 -14.17
CA THR A 14 3.62 19.58 -13.70
C THR A 14 4.63 18.71 -12.96
N LEU A 15 5.89 19.14 -12.93
CA LEU A 15 6.94 18.45 -12.19
C LEU A 15 6.66 18.48 -10.67
N GLU A 16 6.22 19.62 -10.16
CA GLU A 16 5.86 19.82 -8.76
C GLU A 16 4.70 18.90 -8.35
N GLY A 17 3.70 18.74 -9.22
CA GLY A 17 2.58 17.84 -8.99
C GLY A 17 3.03 16.37 -8.92
N LYS A 18 3.94 15.96 -9.81
CA LYS A 18 4.53 14.62 -9.81
C LYS A 18 5.34 14.36 -8.54
N ILE A 19 6.17 15.32 -8.12
CA ILE A 19 6.97 15.23 -6.89
C ILE A 19 6.04 15.11 -5.67
N LEU A 20 5.01 15.95 -5.58
CA LEU A 20 4.07 15.95 -4.46
C LEU A 20 3.27 14.65 -4.40
N GLN A 21 2.83 14.12 -5.54
CA GLN A 21 2.13 12.84 -5.60
C GLN A 21 3.05 11.66 -5.23
N ASP A 22 4.31 11.66 -5.66
CA ASP A 22 5.27 10.64 -5.26
C ASP A 22 5.52 10.69 -3.74
N ALA A 23 5.68 11.88 -3.17
CA ALA A 23 5.87 12.05 -1.73
C ALA A 23 4.69 11.48 -0.91
N ASP A 24 3.45 11.78 -1.30
CA ASP A 24 2.24 11.23 -0.67
C ASP A 24 2.19 9.69 -0.75
N ARG A 25 2.47 9.14 -1.93
CA ARG A 25 2.47 7.68 -2.14
C ARG A 25 3.59 6.98 -1.40
N LEU A 26 4.76 7.60 -1.28
CA LEU A 26 5.88 7.05 -0.53
C LEU A 26 5.57 6.96 0.97
N ASP A 27 4.78 7.90 1.51
CA ASP A 27 4.35 7.86 2.91
C ASP A 27 3.38 6.72 3.22
N ALA A 28 2.65 6.24 2.20
CA ALA A 28 1.83 5.04 2.29
C ALA A 28 2.64 3.74 2.24
N LEU A 29 3.95 3.77 1.98
CA LEU A 29 4.82 2.58 1.87
C LEU A 29 5.77 2.41 3.08
N GLY A 30 6.42 1.25 3.15
CA GLY A 30 7.43 0.96 4.17
C GLY A 30 6.85 0.70 5.56
N ALA A 31 7.68 0.85 6.59
CA ALA A 31 7.29 0.58 7.97
C ALA A 31 6.12 1.46 8.46
N ILE A 32 6.14 2.75 8.11
CA ILE A 32 5.03 3.68 8.41
C ILE A 32 3.76 3.26 7.65
N GLY A 33 3.89 2.85 6.39
CA GLY A 33 2.78 2.29 5.62
C GLY A 33 2.11 1.12 6.34
N ILE A 34 2.89 0.13 6.81
CA ILE A 34 2.38 -1.02 7.57
C ILE A 34 1.61 -0.56 8.81
N ALA A 35 2.23 0.31 9.63
CA ALA A 35 1.62 0.82 10.85
C ALA A 35 0.29 1.54 10.56
N ARG A 36 0.24 2.38 9.53
CA ARG A 36 -0.96 3.10 9.12
C ARG A 36 -2.08 2.15 8.70
N VAL A 37 -1.77 1.10 7.93
CA VAL A 37 -2.78 0.12 7.50
C VAL A 37 -3.48 -0.51 8.70
N PHE A 38 -2.72 -1.01 9.67
CA PHE A 38 -3.31 -1.68 10.83
C PHE A 38 -3.97 -0.70 11.81
N ALA A 39 -3.40 0.49 12.03
CA ALA A 39 -4.01 1.52 12.86
C ALA A 39 -5.36 1.99 12.29
N THR A 40 -5.41 2.28 10.98
CA THR A 40 -6.67 2.65 10.31
C THR A 40 -7.67 1.50 10.30
N SER A 41 -7.22 0.27 10.00
CA SER A 41 -8.10 -0.91 10.03
C SER A 41 -8.71 -1.15 11.40
N GLY A 42 -7.91 -1.00 12.47
CA GLY A 42 -8.39 -1.07 13.85
C GLY A 42 -9.43 0.01 14.17
N SER A 43 -9.19 1.26 13.74
CA SER A 43 -10.17 2.35 13.90
C SER A 43 -11.50 2.12 13.15
N LEU A 44 -11.46 1.32 12.08
CA LEU A 44 -12.61 0.94 11.27
C LEU A 44 -13.22 -0.42 11.67
N ASN A 45 -12.75 -1.03 12.77
CA ASN A 45 -13.15 -2.37 13.22
C ASN A 45 -13.02 -3.46 12.14
N ARG A 46 -12.02 -3.34 11.27
CA ARG A 46 -11.70 -4.33 10.24
C ARG A 46 -10.86 -5.45 10.84
N SER A 47 -11.08 -6.67 10.36
CA SER A 47 -10.26 -7.82 10.75
C SER A 47 -8.86 -7.72 10.14
N PHE A 48 -7.87 -8.35 10.76
CA PHE A 48 -6.49 -8.31 10.23
C PHE A 48 -6.38 -8.96 8.85
N TYR A 49 -6.94 -10.15 8.70
CA TYR A 49 -6.93 -10.93 7.45
C TYR A 49 -8.11 -11.88 7.40
N ASN A 50 -8.43 -12.39 6.21
CA ASN A 50 -9.40 -13.46 6.05
C ASN A 50 -8.82 -14.78 6.57
N ILE A 51 -9.56 -15.53 7.37
CA ILE A 51 -9.08 -16.76 8.03
C ILE A 51 -8.80 -17.89 7.01
N ASP A 52 -9.62 -18.02 5.98
CA ASP A 52 -9.53 -19.10 4.99
C ASP A 52 -8.53 -18.80 3.86
N ASP A 53 -8.38 -17.53 3.50
CA ASP A 53 -7.42 -17.07 2.48
C ASP A 53 -6.82 -15.69 2.83
N PRO A 54 -5.84 -15.64 3.77
CA PRO A 54 -5.23 -14.39 4.23
C PRO A 54 -4.52 -13.59 3.14
N PHE A 55 -4.08 -14.25 2.06
CA PHE A 55 -3.21 -13.65 1.02
C PHE A 55 -3.86 -13.59 -0.36
N CYS A 56 -5.19 -13.71 -0.44
CA CYS A 56 -5.96 -13.56 -1.67
C CYS A 56 -5.51 -14.50 -2.81
N ASN A 57 -5.20 -15.77 -2.50
CA ASN A 57 -4.78 -16.75 -3.52
C ASN A 57 -5.95 -17.23 -4.39
N LYS A 58 -7.18 -17.26 -3.84
CA LYS A 58 -8.38 -17.78 -4.49
C LYS A 58 -9.49 -16.74 -4.65
N ARG A 59 -9.31 -15.55 -4.09
CA ARG A 59 -10.30 -14.46 -4.06
C ARG A 59 -9.68 -13.13 -4.44
N ASN A 60 -10.52 -12.17 -4.79
CA ASN A 60 -10.08 -10.79 -4.93
C ASN A 60 -9.85 -10.16 -3.54
N PRO A 61 -8.88 -9.24 -3.40
CA PRO A 61 -8.71 -8.46 -2.18
C PRO A 61 -9.93 -7.57 -1.90
N ASP A 62 -10.38 -7.56 -0.66
CA ASP A 62 -11.42 -6.69 -0.10
C ASP A 62 -10.86 -5.99 1.13
N ASP A 63 -10.31 -4.80 0.90
CA ASP A 63 -9.69 -3.98 1.92
C ASP A 63 -10.70 -3.19 2.78
N ASP A 64 -12.00 -3.30 2.49
CA ASP A 64 -13.06 -2.79 3.35
C ASP A 64 -13.36 -3.72 4.53
N ILE A 65 -13.00 -5.00 4.41
CA ILE A 65 -13.22 -6.02 5.45
C ILE A 65 -11.90 -6.43 6.13
N TRP A 66 -10.81 -6.57 5.36
CA TRP A 66 -9.54 -7.12 5.86
C TRP A 66 -8.33 -6.20 5.64
N ALA A 67 -7.53 -6.00 6.68
CA ALA A 67 -6.37 -5.10 6.63
C ALA A 67 -5.28 -5.57 5.65
N VAL A 68 -4.96 -6.86 5.65
CA VAL A 68 -3.92 -7.45 4.78
C VAL A 68 -4.25 -7.29 3.30
N ASP A 69 -5.53 -7.31 2.94
CA ASP A 69 -6.00 -7.13 1.58
C ASP A 69 -5.61 -5.77 1.00
N HIS A 70 -5.46 -4.74 1.85
CA HIS A 70 -5.04 -3.41 1.42
C HIS A 70 -3.63 -3.40 0.81
N PHE A 71 -2.77 -4.33 1.24
CA PHE A 71 -1.45 -4.50 0.66
C PHE A 71 -1.55 -4.88 -0.82
N PHE A 72 -2.43 -5.82 -1.15
CA PHE A 72 -2.64 -6.31 -2.50
C PHE A 72 -3.50 -5.37 -3.35
N ASN A 73 -4.52 -4.76 -2.74
CA ASN A 73 -5.40 -3.85 -3.45
C ASN A 73 -4.67 -2.56 -3.85
N LYS A 74 -3.80 -2.04 -2.97
CA LYS A 74 -3.18 -0.73 -3.13
C LYS A 74 -1.66 -0.73 -2.97
N LEU A 75 -1.11 -1.03 -1.79
CA LEU A 75 0.29 -0.68 -1.50
C LEU A 75 1.29 -1.29 -2.49
N LEU A 76 1.15 -2.58 -2.81
CA LEU A 76 2.07 -3.28 -3.71
C LEU A 76 2.04 -2.77 -5.15
N LYS A 77 1.01 -1.99 -5.53
CA LYS A 77 0.92 -1.36 -6.85
C LYS A 77 1.60 0.02 -6.90
N LEU A 78 1.76 0.70 -5.75
CA LEU A 78 2.25 2.08 -5.70
C LEU A 78 3.66 2.26 -6.29
N GLU A 79 4.55 1.27 -6.15
CA GLU A 79 5.89 1.32 -6.73
C GLU A 79 5.86 1.59 -8.24
N SER A 80 4.99 0.88 -8.97
CA SER A 80 4.85 1.03 -10.43
C SER A 80 4.21 2.35 -10.85
N LEU A 81 3.51 3.02 -9.94
CA LEU A 81 2.77 4.24 -10.21
C LEU A 81 3.59 5.50 -9.97
N MET A 82 4.80 5.39 -9.38
CA MET A 82 5.68 6.54 -9.13
C MET A 82 6.04 7.27 -10.42
N ASN A 83 6.07 8.60 -10.34
CA ASN A 83 6.27 9.49 -11.48
C ASN A 83 7.75 9.76 -11.75
N THR A 84 8.54 9.97 -10.69
CA THR A 84 9.95 10.39 -10.75
C THR A 84 10.89 9.20 -10.60
N THR A 85 12.10 9.32 -11.14
CA THR A 85 13.15 8.29 -11.00
C THR A 85 13.52 8.08 -9.53
N SER A 86 13.68 9.16 -8.77
CA SER A 86 13.95 9.10 -7.33
C SER A 86 12.80 8.46 -6.55
N GLY A 87 11.56 8.82 -6.88
CA GLY A 87 10.35 8.21 -6.31
C GLY A 87 10.31 6.70 -6.52
N LYS A 88 10.61 6.22 -7.74
CA LYS A 88 10.69 4.78 -8.05
C LYS A 88 11.75 4.06 -7.22
N ILE A 89 12.94 4.64 -7.09
CA ILE A 89 14.05 4.05 -6.32
C ILE A 89 13.65 3.90 -4.85
N GLU A 90 13.13 4.96 -4.24
CA GLU A 90 12.74 4.92 -2.83
C GLU A 90 11.50 4.03 -2.60
N ALA A 91 10.54 4.04 -3.53
CA ALA A 91 9.37 3.17 -3.47
C ALA A 91 9.77 1.70 -3.51
N LYS A 92 10.71 1.31 -4.39
CA LYS A 92 11.23 -0.06 -4.44
C LYS A 92 11.84 -0.50 -3.11
N ARG A 93 12.64 0.37 -2.48
CA ARG A 93 13.22 0.12 -1.16
C ARG A 93 12.14 -0.09 -0.10
N ARG A 94 11.11 0.76 -0.07
CA ARG A 94 10.00 0.68 0.90
C ARG A 94 9.06 -0.49 0.64
N THR A 95 8.79 -0.84 -0.62
CA THR A 95 8.00 -2.01 -1.00
C THR A 95 8.66 -3.31 -0.57
N MET A 96 10.00 -3.38 -0.55
CA MET A 96 10.71 -4.54 -0.02
C MET A 96 10.36 -4.82 1.45
N ILE A 97 10.20 -3.77 2.26
CA ILE A 97 9.76 -3.89 3.67
C ILE A 97 8.36 -4.50 3.75
N LEU A 98 7.44 -4.07 2.88
CA LEU A 98 6.07 -4.61 2.83
C LEU A 98 6.08 -6.10 2.46
N LYS A 99 6.89 -6.48 1.46
CA LYS A 99 7.02 -7.87 1.01
C LYS A 99 7.60 -8.76 2.09
N GLU A 100 8.63 -8.30 2.81
CA GLU A 100 9.20 -9.07 3.90
C GLU A 100 8.21 -9.21 5.06
N PHE A 101 7.47 -8.15 5.41
CA PHE A 101 6.39 -8.24 6.39
C PHE A 101 5.35 -9.30 6.01
N LEU A 102 4.83 -9.28 4.78
CA LEU A 102 3.85 -10.27 4.32
C LEU A 102 4.42 -11.69 4.34
N LYS A 103 5.70 -11.86 4.02
CA LYS A 103 6.39 -13.14 4.06
C LYS A 103 6.51 -13.68 5.50
N GLN A 104 6.92 -12.84 6.45
CA GLN A 104 6.99 -13.22 7.87
C GLN A 104 5.60 -13.55 8.41
N LEU A 105 4.61 -12.69 8.13
CA LEU A 105 3.22 -12.94 8.51
C LEU A 105 2.71 -14.28 7.96
N LYS A 106 3.04 -14.61 6.71
CA LYS A 106 2.69 -15.90 6.11
C LYS A 106 3.30 -17.09 6.84
N GLN A 107 4.52 -16.96 7.35
CA GLN A 107 5.18 -18.01 8.12
C GLN A 107 4.59 -18.17 9.53
N GLU A 108 4.04 -17.11 10.12
CA GLU A 108 3.44 -17.14 11.45
C GLU A 108 2.04 -17.77 11.47
N ILE A 109 1.29 -17.67 10.37
CA ILE A 109 -0.13 -18.07 10.30
C ILE A 109 -0.38 -19.34 9.46
N GLN A 110 0.66 -19.98 8.92
CA GLN A 110 0.57 -21.20 8.11
C GLN A 110 1.28 -22.38 8.76
#